data_AF-A0A5B7C3X9-F1
#
_entry.id   AF-A0A5B7C3X9-F1
#
_cell.length_a   1.000
_cell.length_b   1.000
_cell.length_c   1.000
_cell.angle_alpha   90.00
_cell.angle_beta   90.00
_cell.angle_gamma   90.00
#
_symmetry.space_group_name_H-M   'P 1'
#
loop_
_entity.id
_entity.type
_entity.pdbx_description
1 polymer ?
#
loop_
_entity_poly.entity_id
_entity_poly.type
_entity_poly.pdbx_seq_one_letter_code
_entity_poly.pdbx_strand_id
1 'polypeptide(L)'
;LRLRLFPFSLKDKAKNWLNSLERDSVSTWAQMQQEFLKKYFPIGKTNQVRRAITSFSQLDGEKFHETWERLKDLIRKCPHHAVPKWQRHFRLRHFRYLSCSEF
;
A
#
# COMPACT_ATOMS: atom_id res chain seq x y z
N LEU A 1 0.62 -2.66 24.76
CA LEU A 1 1.57 -3.72 24.34
C LEU A 1 2.23 -3.45 22.99
N ARG A 2 1.50 -3.08 21.92
CA ARG A 2 2.06 -2.89 20.56
C ARG A 2 3.30 -1.99 20.49
N LEU A 3 3.27 -0.83 21.16
CA LEU A 3 4.40 0.12 21.17
C LEU A 3 5.69 -0.49 21.73
N ARG A 4 5.60 -1.35 22.75
CA ARG A 4 6.76 -2.03 23.37
C ARG A 4 7.31 -3.17 22.51
N LEU A 5 6.47 -3.81 21.70
CA LEU A 5 6.86 -4.93 20.84
C LEU A 5 7.37 -4.48 19.46
N PHE A 6 7.00 -3.27 19.04
CA PHE A 6 7.38 -2.73 17.73
C PHE A 6 8.89 -2.69 17.45
N PRO A 7 9.79 -2.31 18.39
CA PRO A 7 11.23 -2.34 18.16
C PRO A 7 11.76 -3.73 17.75
N PHE A 8 11.13 -4.81 18.21
CA PHE A 8 11.51 -6.19 17.88
C PHE A 8 11.11 -6.60 16.45
N SER A 9 10.15 -5.91 15.85
CA SER A 9 9.75 -6.10 14.45
C SER A 9 10.65 -5.37 13.45
N LEU A 10 11.48 -4.43 13.90
CA LEU A 10 12.33 -3.59 13.05
C LEU A 10 13.74 -4.16 12.93
N LYS A 11 14.35 -3.95 11.76
CA LYS A 11 15.75 -4.31 11.47
C LYS A 11 16.58 -3.08 11.11
N ASP A 12 17.88 -3.15 11.40
CA ASP A 12 18.92 -2.23 10.94
C ASP A 12 18.53 -0.75 11.01
N LYS A 13 18.39 -0.11 9.85
CA LYS A 13 18.08 1.31 9.67
C LYS A 13 16.77 1.72 10.35
N ALA A 14 15.77 0.84 10.34
CA ALA A 14 14.48 1.13 10.98
C ALA A 14 14.57 1.13 12.50
N LYS A 15 15.33 0.20 13.06
CA LYS A 15 15.58 0.14 14.50
C LYS A 15 16.46 1.30 14.98
N ASN A 16 17.50 1.64 14.21
CA ASN A 16 18.36 2.78 14.52
C ASN A 16 17.59 4.11 14.47
N TRP A 17 16.74 4.30 13.46
CA TRP A 17 15.85 5.46 13.40
C TRP A 17 14.91 5.54 14.61
N LEU A 18 14.28 4.42 15.00
CA LEU A 18 13.40 4.39 16.16
C LEU A 18 14.11 4.81 17.45
N ASN A 19 15.36 4.35 17.63
CA ASN A 19 16.20 4.72 18.78
C ASN A 19 16.71 6.16 18.73
N SER A 20 16.70 6.81 17.56
CA SER A 20 17.10 8.21 17.39
C SER A 20 15.98 9.22 17.66
N LEU A 21 14.73 8.75 17.80
CA LEU A 21 13.62 9.62 18.16
C LEU A 21 13.80 10.13 19.60
N GLU A 22 13.45 11.39 19.82
CA GLU A 22 13.50 11.98 21.16
C GLU A 22 12.58 11.21 22.11
N ARG A 23 13.07 10.98 23.32
CA ARG A 23 12.27 10.45 24.43
C ARG A 23 11.08 11.41 24.61
N ASP A 24 9.87 10.87 24.64
CA ASP A 24 8.57 11.58 24.73
C ASP A 24 7.97 12.15 23.44
N SER A 25 8.65 12.03 22.28
CA SER A 25 8.06 12.42 20.98
C SER A 25 6.85 11.56 20.57
N VAL A 26 6.78 10.31 21.05
CA VAL A 26 5.73 9.36 20.69
C VAL A 26 5.20 8.64 21.94
N SER A 27 4.03 9.05 22.41
CA SER A 27 3.40 8.48 23.61
C SER A 27 2.33 7.43 23.28
N THR A 28 1.79 7.44 22.06
CA THR A 28 0.74 6.51 21.62
C THR A 28 1.17 5.66 20.43
N TRP A 29 0.53 4.50 20.28
CA TRP A 29 0.72 3.65 19.11
C TRP A 29 0.32 4.35 17.80
N ALA A 30 -0.74 5.18 17.82
CA ALA A 30 -1.19 5.92 16.65
C ALA A 30 -0.13 6.93 16.17
N GLN A 31 0.48 7.68 17.08
CA GLN A 31 1.59 8.60 16.76
C GLN A 31 2.80 7.83 16.21
N MET A 32 3.14 6.68 16.79
CA MET A 32 4.24 5.83 16.28
C MET A 32 4.00 5.39 14.84
N GLN A 33 2.77 4.94 14.54
CA GLN A 33 2.40 4.57 13.19
C GLN A 33 2.50 5.77 12.24
N GLN A 34 2.03 6.95 12.64
CA GLN A 34 2.11 8.15 11.80
C GLN A 34 3.55 8.56 11.49
N GLU A 35 4.42 8.64 12.49
CA GLU A 35 5.83 9.00 12.29
C GLU A 35 6.58 7.96 11.46
N PHE A 36 6.32 6.67 11.71
CA PHE A 36 6.88 5.58 10.90
C PHE A 36 6.44 5.68 9.44
N LEU A 37 5.15 5.92 9.18
CA LEU A 37 4.63 6.10 7.83
C LEU A 37 5.19 7.36 7.18
N LYS A 38 5.30 8.47 7.91
CA LYS A 38 5.89 9.72 7.40
C LYS A 38 7.34 9.52 6.96
N LYS A 39 8.14 8.78 7.74
CA LYS A 39 9.56 8.50 7.45
C LYS A 39 9.76 7.53 6.29
N TYR A 40 9.03 6.40 6.28
CA TYR A 40 9.28 5.29 5.35
C TYR A 40 8.33 5.26 4.15
N PHE A 41 7.15 5.86 4.28
CA PHE A 41 6.10 5.92 3.27
C PHE A 41 5.68 7.38 3.01
N PRO A 42 6.58 8.21 2.46
CA PRO A 42 6.31 9.61 2.20
C PRO A 42 5.07 9.77 1.32
N ILE A 43 4.32 10.84 1.57
CA ILE A 43 3.04 11.15 0.89
C ILE A 43 3.19 11.10 -0.64
N GLY A 44 4.35 11.52 -1.18
CA GLY A 44 4.65 11.43 -2.61
C GLY A 44 4.58 10.00 -3.16
N LYS A 45 5.18 9.01 -2.46
CA LYS A 45 5.10 7.59 -2.86
C LYS A 45 3.68 7.07 -2.76
N THR A 46 2.97 7.41 -1.69
CA THR A 46 1.57 7.03 -1.49
C THR A 46 0.68 7.60 -2.60
N ASN A 47 0.89 8.85 -3.01
CA ASN A 47 0.17 9.50 -4.10
C ASN A 47 0.50 8.86 -5.46
N GLN A 48 1.76 8.50 -5.70
CA GLN A 48 2.17 7.81 -6.92
C GLN A 48 1.47 6.44 -7.05
N VAL A 49 1.47 5.64 -5.96
CA VAL A 49 0.77 4.35 -5.96
C VAL A 49 -0.74 4.54 -6.11
N ARG A 50 -1.34 5.55 -5.46
CA ARG A 50 -2.75 5.88 -5.64
C ARG A 50 -3.08 6.22 -7.09
N ARG A 51 -2.26 7.05 -7.75
CA ARG A 51 -2.40 7.37 -9.17
C ARG A 51 -2.29 6.12 -10.02
N ALA A 52 -1.27 5.29 -9.82
CA ALA A 52 -1.08 4.05 -10.55
C ALA A 52 -2.26 3.07 -10.41
N ILE A 53 -2.85 2.95 -9.21
CA ILE A 53 -4.07 2.15 -8.99
C ILE A 53 -5.27 2.79 -9.71
N THR A 54 -5.39 4.11 -9.66
CA THR A 54 -6.53 4.84 -10.24
C THR A 54 -6.47 4.88 -11.76
N SER A 55 -5.29 4.92 -12.36
CA SER A 55 -5.07 4.89 -13.81
C SER A 55 -4.84 3.47 -14.33
N PHE A 56 -4.99 2.44 -13.49
CA PHE A 56 -4.73 1.06 -13.89
C PHE A 56 -5.74 0.59 -14.94
N SER A 57 -5.22 0.01 -16.01
CA SER A 57 -5.95 -0.64 -17.08
C SER A 57 -5.23 -1.91 -17.50
N GLN A 58 -5.99 -2.87 -18.04
CA GLN A 58 -5.42 -3.99 -18.78
C GLN A 58 -4.68 -3.46 -20.02
N LEU A 59 -3.53 -4.05 -20.31
CA LEU A 59 -2.81 -3.76 -21.55
C LEU A 59 -3.40 -4.59 -22.68
N ASP A 60 -3.26 -4.10 -23.91
CA ASP A 60 -3.70 -4.84 -25.09
C ASP A 60 -2.96 -6.19 -25.19
N GLY A 61 -3.71 -7.28 -25.36
CA GLY A 61 -3.20 -8.65 -25.37
C GLY A 61 -2.78 -9.26 -24.00
N GLU A 62 -2.90 -8.54 -22.88
CA GLU A 62 -2.58 -9.07 -21.54
C GLU A 62 -3.69 -10.00 -21.04
N LYS A 63 -3.38 -11.18 -20.52
CA LYS A 63 -4.43 -12.07 -19.96
C LYS A 63 -4.96 -11.50 -18.64
N PHE A 64 -6.20 -11.87 -18.31
CA PHE A 64 -6.85 -11.43 -17.06
C PHE A 64 -6.00 -11.75 -15.81
N HIS A 65 -5.41 -12.95 -15.74
CA HIS A 65 -4.63 -13.35 -14.58
C HIS A 65 -3.34 -12.52 -14.43
N GLU A 66 -2.68 -12.17 -15.54
CA GLU A 66 -1.48 -11.31 -15.55
C GLU A 66 -1.82 -9.90 -15.06
N THR A 67 -2.92 -9.35 -15.58
CA THR A 67 -3.47 -8.05 -15.16
C THR A 67 -3.80 -8.05 -13.67
N TRP A 68 -4.37 -9.15 -13.16
CA TRP A 68 -4.72 -9.31 -11.75
C TRP A 68 -3.48 -9.37 -10.84
N GLU A 69 -2.44 -10.10 -11.23
CA GLU A 69 -1.18 -10.13 -10.48
C GLU A 69 -0.54 -8.72 -10.41
N ARG A 70 -0.50 -8.00 -11.54
CA ARG A 70 0.02 -6.62 -11.61
C ARG A 70 -0.73 -5.68 -10.68
N LEU A 71 -2.06 -5.78 -10.63
CA LEU A 71 -2.87 -4.99 -9.71
C LEU A 71 -2.59 -5.35 -8.24
N LYS A 72 -2.47 -6.63 -7.91
CA LYS A 72 -2.14 -7.07 -6.55
C LYS A 72 -0.77 -6.57 -6.12
N ASP A 73 0.22 -6.57 -7.00
CA ASP A 73 1.55 -6.05 -6.71
C ASP A 73 1.55 -4.54 -6.49
N LEU A 74 0.77 -3.78 -7.26
CA LEU A 74 0.57 -2.34 -7.01
C LEU A 74 -0.06 -2.09 -5.63
N ILE A 75 -1.03 -2.91 -5.21
CA ILE A 75 -1.67 -2.81 -3.90
C ILE A 75 -0.68 -3.15 -2.77
N ARG A 76 0.12 -4.21 -2.93
CA ARG A 76 1.12 -4.65 -1.93
C ARG A 76 2.20 -3.59 -1.67
N LYS A 77 2.54 -2.79 -2.68
CA LYS A 77 3.56 -1.73 -2.56
C LYS A 77 3.18 -0.61 -1.59
N CYS A 78 1.89 -0.38 -1.32
CA CYS A 78 1.46 0.64 -0.36
C CYS A 78 0.18 0.21 0.37
N PRO A 79 0.25 -0.61 1.42
CA PRO A 79 -0.94 -1.06 2.14
C PRO A 79 -1.76 0.09 2.78
N HIS A 80 -1.14 1.27 2.92
CA HIS A 80 -1.76 2.51 3.41
C HIS A 80 -2.20 3.46 2.28
N HIS A 81 -2.40 2.96 1.05
CA HIS A 81 -2.78 3.77 -0.12
C HIS A 81 -4.13 4.51 0.02
N ALA A 82 -4.94 4.17 1.04
CA ALA A 82 -6.26 4.75 1.33
C ALA A 82 -7.26 4.69 0.16
N VAL A 83 -7.07 3.71 -0.75
CA VAL A 83 -7.98 3.48 -1.89
C VAL A 83 -9.10 2.55 -1.41
N PRO A 84 -10.37 2.96 -1.51
CA PRO A 84 -11.49 2.15 -1.07
C PRO A 84 -11.52 0.76 -1.72
N LYS A 85 -12.01 -0.25 -1.01
CA LYS A 85 -12.18 -1.61 -1.57
C LYS A 85 -13.05 -1.62 -2.82
N TRP A 86 -14.12 -0.80 -2.85
CA TRP A 86 -15.05 -0.75 -3.99
C TRP A 86 -14.39 -0.20 -5.26
N GLN A 87 -13.48 0.78 -5.16
CA GLN A 87 -12.75 1.34 -6.30
C GLN A 87 -11.76 0.32 -6.91
N ARG A 88 -11.27 -0.64 -6.12
CA ARG A 88 -10.49 -1.80 -6.60
C ARG A 88 -11.37 -2.85 -7.29
N HIS A 89 -12.58 -3.05 -6.77
CA HIS A 89 -13.50 -4.10 -7.24
C HIS A 89 -14.27 -3.69 -8.51
N PHE A 90 -14.60 -2.41 -8.67
CA PHE A 90 -15.29 -1.89 -9.86
C PHE A 90 -14.46 -2.08 -11.14
N ARG A 91 -13.13 -1.90 -11.05
CA ARG A 91 -12.25 -2.10 -12.22
C ARG A 91 -12.20 -3.57 -12.63
N LEU A 92 -12.14 -4.50 -11.68
CA LEU A 92 -12.18 -5.95 -11.97
C LEU A 92 -13.53 -6.44 -12.50
N ARG A 93 -14.64 -5.83 -12.05
CA ARG A 93 -15.98 -6.18 -12.57
C ARG A 93 -16.15 -5.78 -14.04
N HIS A 94 -15.56 -4.67 -14.48
CA HIS A 94 -15.54 -4.33 -15.91
C HIS A 94 -14.66 -5.31 -16.73
N PHE A 95 -13.58 -5.84 -16.13
CA PHE A 95 -12.72 -6.85 -16.77
C PHE A 95 -13.38 -8.24 -16.86
N ARG A 96 -14.25 -8.63 -15.92
CA ARG A 96 -14.99 -9.90 -15.99
C ARG A 96 -16.10 -9.89 -17.05
N TYR A 97 -16.70 -8.74 -17.35
CA TYR A 97 -17.74 -8.65 -18.38
C TYR A 97 -17.16 -8.66 -19.81
N LEU A 98 -15.98 -8.08 -20.04
CA LEU A 98 -15.33 -8.10 -21.36
C LEU A 98 -14.73 -9.47 -21.72
N SER A 99 -14.20 -10.22 -20.74
CA SER A 99 -13.71 -11.59 -20.97
C SER A 99 -14.82 -12.63 -21.17
N CYS A 100 -16.07 -12.30 -20.82
CA CYS A 100 -17.22 -13.19 -20.99
C CYS A 100 -18.09 -12.80 -22.20
N SER A 101 -17.76 -11.73 -22.91
CA SER A 101 -18.44 -11.31 -24.15
C SER A 101 -17.69 -11.73 -25.42
N GLU A 102 -16.57 -12.45 -25.30
CA GLU A 102 -15.82 -13.04 -26.42
C GLU A 102 -15.94 -14.57 -26.49
N PHE A 103 -16.99 -15.13 -25.89
CA PHE A 103 -17.46 -16.51 -26.13
C PHE A 103 -18.98 -16.54 -26.20
#